data_AF-G7W4M6-F1
#
_entry.id   AF-G7W4M6-F1
#
_cell.length_a   1.000
_cell.length_b   1.000
_cell.length_c   1.000
_cell.angle_alpha   90.00
_cell.angle_beta   90.00
_cell.angle_gamma   90.00
#
_symmetry.space_group_name_H-M   'P 1'
#
loop_
_entity.id
_entity.type
_entity.pdbx_description
1 polymer ?
#
loop_
_entity_poly.entity_id
_entity_poly.type
_entity_poly.pdbx_seq_one_letter_code
_entity_poly.pdbx_strand_id
1 'polypeptide(L)'
;MSKRTKLHLRNIIKKAIQATRSRREPTYAHVVRQNPKMRKNTAVCIVVCLVFTVCGNVWNMDVASATGKQDQHQKMVAVIIDDLGNNMKGTEQILNLPVKITVAVMPFLPSTKQDAMEAHKRGHDVIVHLPMEPKQGKPEWLGPGAIKANMSDEEVRAKVTAAIKEVPFAIGMNNHMGSKITSDKRIMSIVLDVCKEHGLFFVDSRTNYWSVVPELAVEKGMPPVRNDIFLDDTHTLAHVSRQLTKVGEWVNEHDTCVTIGHVGVSGMYTSSALHSSVPRLKDHAKFVGISDLVRSVWGWKGAPATHTTIPSSEQ
;
A
#
# COMPACT_ATOMS: atom_id res chain seq x y z
N MET A 1 -8.28 -7.17 -45.70
CA MET A 1 -7.13 -6.27 -45.42
C MET A 1 -5.90 -6.74 -46.19
N SER A 2 -5.25 -5.84 -46.94
CA SER A 2 -4.04 -6.17 -47.71
C SER A 2 -2.86 -6.55 -46.78
N LYS A 3 -1.90 -7.34 -47.29
CA LYS A 3 -0.65 -7.68 -46.56
C LYS A 3 0.09 -6.42 -46.10
N ARG A 4 0.04 -5.33 -46.88
CA ARG A 4 0.65 -4.04 -46.57
C ARG A 4 -0.02 -3.35 -45.38
N THR A 5 -1.34 -3.42 -45.28
CA THR A 5 -2.13 -2.87 -44.17
C THR A 5 -1.87 -3.63 -42.86
N LYS A 6 -1.74 -4.96 -42.92
CA LYS A 6 -1.41 -5.78 -41.74
C LYS A 6 0.00 -5.51 -41.21
N LEU A 7 0.97 -5.29 -42.10
CA LEU A 7 2.35 -4.94 -41.72
C LEU A 7 2.43 -3.55 -41.10
N HIS A 8 1.70 -2.57 -41.65
CA HIS A 8 1.63 -1.23 -41.11
C HIS A 8 1.01 -1.20 -39.70
N LEU A 9 -0.10 -1.92 -39.49
CA LEU A 9 -0.76 -2.02 -38.19
C LEU A 9 0.13 -2.72 -37.14
N ARG A 10 0.85 -3.78 -37.53
CA ARG A 10 1.85 -4.44 -36.66
C ARG A 10 2.98 -3.49 -36.24
N ASN A 11 3.43 -2.62 -37.15
CA ASN A 11 4.48 -1.66 -36.83
C ASN A 11 4.00 -0.54 -35.91
N ILE A 12 2.74 -0.10 -36.05
CA ILE A 12 2.13 0.86 -35.12
C ILE A 12 2.00 0.24 -33.72
N ILE A 13 1.51 -0.99 -33.62
CA ILE A 13 1.36 -1.70 -32.33
C ILE A 13 2.74 -1.91 -31.67
N LYS A 14 3.76 -2.32 -32.44
CA LYS A 14 5.13 -2.45 -31.90
C LYS A 14 5.68 -1.12 -31.39
N LYS A 15 5.47 -0.01 -32.11
CA LYS A 15 5.89 1.33 -31.67
C LYS A 15 5.13 1.77 -30.41
N ALA A 16 3.84 1.48 -30.31
CA ALA A 16 3.04 1.79 -29.13
C ALA A 16 3.50 0.99 -27.89
N ILE A 17 3.80 -0.30 -28.06
CA ILE A 17 4.35 -1.17 -27.00
C ILE A 17 5.75 -0.74 -26.56
N GLN A 18 6.57 -0.26 -27.50
CA GLN A 18 7.91 0.23 -27.20
C GLN A 18 7.88 1.59 -26.49
N ALA A 19 6.93 2.46 -26.85
CA ALA A 19 6.71 3.75 -26.20
C ALA A 19 6.13 3.63 -24.78
N THR A 20 5.37 2.56 -24.48
CA THR A 20 4.92 2.27 -23.11
C THR A 20 6.01 1.62 -22.26
N ARG A 21 6.94 0.86 -22.85
CA ARG A 21 8.09 0.26 -22.14
C ARG A 21 9.21 1.26 -21.80
N SER A 22 9.33 2.38 -22.52
CA SER A 22 10.40 3.36 -22.30
C SER A 22 10.04 4.52 -21.37
N ARG A 23 8.78 4.61 -20.91
CA ARG A 23 8.40 5.56 -19.86
C ARG A 23 8.77 4.98 -18.50
N ARG A 24 9.95 5.36 -17.99
CA ARG A 24 10.19 5.34 -16.54
C ARG A 24 9.12 6.23 -15.90
N GLU A 25 8.25 5.66 -15.06
CA GLU A 25 7.38 6.46 -14.20
C GLU A 25 8.27 7.36 -13.33
N PRO A 26 7.90 8.64 -13.12
CA PRO A 26 8.66 9.49 -12.21
C PRO A 26 8.56 8.87 -10.81
N THR A 27 9.71 8.49 -10.25
CA THR A 27 9.86 8.30 -8.82
C THR A 27 9.46 9.62 -8.16
N TYR A 28 8.46 9.58 -7.27
CA TYR A 28 8.04 10.75 -6.50
C TYR A 28 9.17 11.11 -5.53
N ALA A 29 10.13 11.90 -6.00
CA ALA A 29 11.16 12.48 -5.16
C ALA A 29 10.50 13.46 -4.18
N HIS A 30 10.79 13.30 -2.89
CA HIS A 30 10.39 14.22 -1.84
C HIS A 30 10.82 15.66 -2.17
N VAL A 31 9.86 16.52 -2.52
CA VAL A 31 10.09 17.97 -2.56
C VAL A 31 9.87 18.51 -1.14
N VAL A 32 10.90 18.40 -0.30
CA VAL A 32 10.99 19.23 0.90
C VAL A 32 11.40 20.62 0.45
N ARG A 33 10.44 21.54 0.42
CA ARG A 33 10.67 22.96 0.15
C ARG A 33 11.43 23.56 1.34
N GLN A 34 12.76 23.59 1.29
CA GLN A 34 13.56 24.33 2.26
C GLN A 34 13.44 25.83 1.99
N ASN A 35 13.09 26.58 3.04
CA ASN A 35 12.81 28.00 3.02
C ASN A 35 14.14 28.77 3.27
N PRO A 36 14.68 29.57 2.33
CA PRO A 36 16.02 30.12 2.45
C PRO A 36 15.98 31.51 3.09
N LYS A 37 15.83 31.58 4.41
CA LYS A 37 16.25 32.75 5.19
C LYS A 37 16.72 32.29 6.55
N MET A 38 18.01 32.00 6.69
CA MET A 38 18.82 32.29 7.89
C MET A 38 20.27 31.89 7.64
N ARG A 39 21.17 32.76 8.13
CA ARG A 39 22.64 32.64 8.25
C ARG A 39 23.49 33.02 7.03
N LYS A 40 23.68 34.34 6.94
CA LYS A 40 24.94 34.99 6.55
C LYS A 40 26.06 34.58 7.54
N ASN A 41 27.30 34.61 7.04
CA ASN A 41 28.59 34.58 7.76
C ASN A 41 29.29 33.22 7.88
N THR A 42 29.89 32.74 6.78
CA THR A 42 31.15 31.98 6.85
C THR A 42 31.99 32.27 5.59
N ALA A 43 32.67 33.41 5.58
CA ALA A 43 33.63 33.76 4.53
C ALA A 43 34.72 34.67 5.11
N VAL A 44 35.49 34.14 6.06
CA VAL A 44 36.84 34.62 6.42
C VAL A 44 37.58 33.38 6.92
N CYS A 45 38.87 33.26 6.58
CA CYS A 45 39.84 32.18 6.89
C CYS A 45 40.32 31.35 5.69
N ILE A 46 40.52 31.99 4.55
CA ILE A 46 41.60 31.63 3.63
C ILE A 46 42.58 32.82 3.70
N VAL A 47 43.89 32.54 3.81
CA VAL A 47 44.99 33.50 4.05
C VAL A 47 45.25 33.78 5.54
N VAL A 48 45.82 32.82 6.28
CA VAL A 48 47.02 32.94 7.13
C VAL A 48 47.43 31.51 7.51
N CYS A 49 48.22 30.84 6.67
CA CYS A 49 48.95 29.61 7.03
C CYS A 49 50.20 29.46 6.15
N LEU A 50 50.90 30.57 5.93
CA LEU A 50 52.30 30.59 5.50
C LEU A 50 53.05 31.29 6.61
N VAL A 51 54.18 30.71 7.00
CA VAL A 51 55.02 31.01 8.17
C VAL A 51 54.56 30.27 9.43
N PHE A 52 55.00 29.01 9.58
CA PHE A 52 55.76 28.53 10.74
C PHE A 52 56.25 27.11 10.45
N THR A 53 57.50 27.03 10.00
CA THR A 53 58.26 25.79 9.88
C THR A 53 58.97 25.52 11.22
N VAL A 54 59.08 24.25 11.57
CA VAL A 54 59.99 23.67 12.59
C VAL A 54 59.61 23.91 14.05
N CYS A 55 58.89 22.96 14.63
CA CYS A 55 59.32 22.22 15.82
C CYS A 55 58.30 21.12 16.10
N GLY A 56 58.82 19.91 16.31
CA GLY A 56 58.03 18.70 16.39
C GLY A 56 56.95 18.74 17.46
N ASN A 57 55.80 18.15 17.13
CA ASN A 57 55.09 17.29 18.05
C ASN A 57 54.20 16.36 17.24
N VAL A 58 54.17 15.11 17.69
CA VAL A 58 53.46 13.99 17.11
C VAL A 58 51.96 14.27 17.20
N TRP A 59 51.31 14.47 16.06
CA TRP A 59 49.85 14.33 15.95
C TRP A 59 49.60 13.00 15.24
N ASN A 60 49.33 11.97 16.04
CA ASN A 60 48.63 10.79 15.56
C ASN A 60 47.24 11.26 15.09
N MET A 61 47.11 11.54 13.80
CA MET A 61 45.82 11.56 13.15
C MET A 61 45.44 10.10 12.87
N ASP A 62 44.75 9.49 13.83
CA ASP A 62 43.86 8.39 13.51
C ASP A 62 42.83 8.92 12.51
N VAL A 63 43.08 8.68 11.23
CA VAL A 63 42.04 8.74 10.20
C VAL A 63 41.14 7.53 10.44
N ALA A 64 40.36 7.60 11.52
CA ALA A 64 39.21 6.75 11.71
C ALA A 64 38.33 7.01 10.49
N SER A 65 38.26 6.00 9.62
CA SER A 65 37.35 5.95 8.50
C SER A 65 35.94 6.12 9.06
N ALA A 66 35.46 7.36 9.07
CA ALA A 66 34.06 7.67 9.21
C ALA A 66 33.40 7.29 7.89
N THR A 67 33.34 5.99 7.60
CA THR A 67 32.26 5.46 6.77
C THR A 67 31.01 5.73 7.57
N GLY A 68 30.40 6.89 7.32
CA GLY A 68 29.05 7.16 7.76
C GLY A 68 28.23 5.96 7.35
N LYS A 69 27.73 5.20 8.34
CA LYS A 69 26.51 4.43 8.16
C LYS A 69 25.49 5.48 7.73
N GLN A 70 25.33 5.64 6.41
CA GLN A 70 24.08 6.11 5.84
C GLN A 70 23.03 5.31 6.59
N ASP A 71 22.20 6.02 7.34
CA ASP A 71 21.04 5.48 8.02
C ASP A 71 20.16 4.91 6.91
N GLN A 72 20.44 3.67 6.49
CA GLN A 72 19.73 3.04 5.40
C GLN A 72 18.32 2.88 5.92
N HIS A 73 17.44 3.74 5.42
CA HIS A 73 16.03 3.65 5.70
C HIS A 73 15.62 2.21 5.44
N GLN A 74 15.25 1.50 6.50
CA GLN A 74 15.04 0.07 6.44
C GLN A 74 13.89 -0.18 5.46
N LYS A 75 14.14 -0.93 4.39
CA LYS A 75 13.14 -1.29 3.38
C LYS A 75 11.93 -1.93 4.04
N MET A 76 10.73 -1.56 3.62
CA MET A 76 9.48 -2.00 4.26
C MET A 76 8.60 -2.77 3.29
N VAL A 77 8.05 -3.89 3.76
CA VAL A 77 7.02 -4.66 3.05
C VAL A 77 5.77 -4.68 3.90
N ALA A 78 4.66 -4.16 3.37
CA ALA A 78 3.33 -4.30 3.94
C ALA A 78 2.55 -5.36 3.14
N VAL A 79 2.12 -6.41 3.83
CA VAL A 79 1.27 -7.45 3.24
C VAL A 79 -0.17 -7.19 3.66
N ILE A 80 -1.05 -7.02 2.68
CA ILE A 80 -2.49 -6.92 2.86
C ILE A 80 -3.12 -8.23 2.40
N ILE A 81 -4.04 -8.77 3.19
CA ILE A 81 -4.82 -9.95 2.83
C ILE A 81 -6.29 -9.56 2.71
N ASP A 82 -6.81 -9.63 1.50
CA ASP A 82 -8.17 -9.28 1.11
C ASP A 82 -9.16 -10.44 1.32
N ASP A 83 -10.45 -10.14 1.23
CA ASP A 83 -11.60 -11.05 1.27
C ASP A 83 -11.95 -11.71 2.61
N LEU A 84 -11.46 -11.23 3.76
CA LEU A 84 -11.94 -11.71 5.05
C LEU A 84 -13.42 -11.29 5.28
N GLY A 85 -14.10 -11.93 6.23
CA GLY A 85 -15.46 -11.59 6.64
C GLY A 85 -16.53 -12.64 6.32
N ASN A 86 -16.19 -13.74 5.63
CA ASN A 86 -17.15 -14.79 5.25
C ASN A 86 -16.66 -16.23 5.52
N ASN A 87 -16.03 -16.47 6.68
CA ASN A 87 -15.50 -17.78 7.08
C ASN A 87 -14.60 -18.40 5.99
N MET A 88 -13.77 -17.56 5.37
CA MET A 88 -13.00 -17.96 4.20
C MET A 88 -11.92 -18.98 4.55
N LYS A 89 -11.66 -19.90 3.62
CA LYS A 89 -10.56 -20.84 3.74
C LYS A 89 -9.23 -20.09 3.80
N GLY A 90 -8.35 -20.48 4.71
CA GLY A 90 -7.04 -19.85 4.89
C GLY A 90 -7.01 -18.72 5.92
N THR A 91 -8.16 -18.24 6.42
CA THR A 91 -8.20 -17.14 7.41
C THR A 91 -7.35 -17.46 8.64
N GLU A 92 -7.53 -18.63 9.26
CA GLU A 92 -6.76 -18.99 10.47
C GLU A 92 -5.25 -19.11 10.19
N GLN A 93 -4.85 -19.63 9.02
CA GLN A 93 -3.44 -19.73 8.64
C GLN A 93 -2.82 -18.34 8.40
N ILE A 94 -3.59 -17.42 7.80
CA ILE A 94 -3.17 -16.04 7.57
C ILE A 94 -3.00 -15.29 8.91
N LEU A 95 -3.97 -15.43 9.82
CA LEU A 95 -3.93 -14.79 11.14
C LEU A 95 -2.84 -15.37 12.07
N ASN A 96 -2.21 -16.48 11.70
CA ASN A 96 -1.08 -17.08 12.41
C ASN A 96 0.27 -16.84 11.73
N LEU A 97 0.35 -15.98 10.70
CA LEU A 97 1.62 -15.68 10.06
C LEU A 97 2.62 -15.08 11.06
N PRO A 98 3.93 -15.40 10.96
CA PRO A 98 4.96 -14.96 11.92
C PRO A 98 5.41 -13.50 11.68
N VAL A 99 4.50 -12.66 11.18
CA VAL A 99 4.67 -11.23 10.87
C VAL A 99 3.37 -10.49 11.07
N LYS A 100 3.47 -9.20 11.41
CA LYS A 100 2.33 -8.30 11.35
C LYS A 100 1.90 -8.14 9.89
N ILE A 101 0.62 -8.42 9.62
CA ILE A 101 -0.04 -8.15 8.34
C ILE A 101 -1.13 -7.10 8.52
N THR A 102 -1.73 -6.71 7.40
CA THR A 102 -3.00 -6.00 7.35
C THR A 102 -4.06 -6.95 6.79
N VAL A 103 -5.21 -7.02 7.42
CA VAL A 103 -6.37 -7.74 6.88
C VAL A 103 -7.40 -6.75 6.36
N ALA A 104 -7.91 -7.00 5.15
CA ALA A 104 -9.02 -6.26 4.61
C ALA A 104 -10.30 -7.10 4.75
N VAL A 105 -11.27 -6.57 5.48
CA VAL A 105 -12.47 -7.29 5.86
C VAL A 105 -13.66 -6.72 5.10
N MET A 106 -14.35 -7.59 4.35
CA MET A 106 -15.57 -7.26 3.66
C MET A 106 -16.69 -6.96 4.68
N PRO A 107 -17.44 -5.86 4.52
CA PRO A 107 -18.54 -5.52 5.41
C PRO A 107 -19.78 -6.40 5.15
N PHE A 108 -20.64 -6.52 6.15
CA PHE A 108 -21.97 -7.15 6.07
C PHE A 108 -21.98 -8.64 5.72
N LEU A 109 -20.90 -9.36 6.01
CA LEU A 109 -20.79 -10.80 5.82
C LEU A 109 -20.79 -11.54 7.18
N PRO A 110 -21.09 -12.85 7.19
CA PRO A 110 -21.33 -13.61 8.42
C PRO A 110 -20.22 -13.54 9.49
N SER A 111 -18.95 -13.42 9.10
CA SER A 111 -17.81 -13.31 10.02
C SER A 111 -17.12 -11.95 10.00
N THR A 112 -17.72 -10.90 9.43
CA THR A 112 -17.11 -9.56 9.34
C THR A 112 -16.57 -9.07 10.69
N LYS A 113 -17.41 -9.06 11.73
CA LYS A 113 -17.01 -8.57 13.06
C LYS A 113 -16.01 -9.50 13.73
N GLN A 114 -16.25 -10.81 13.64
CA GLN A 114 -15.38 -11.83 14.22
C GLN A 114 -13.96 -11.74 13.64
N ASP A 115 -13.82 -11.71 12.31
CA ASP A 115 -12.52 -11.69 11.65
C ASP A 115 -11.76 -10.38 11.94
N ALA A 116 -12.47 -9.24 11.98
CA ALA A 116 -11.89 -7.96 12.34
C ALA A 116 -11.42 -7.91 13.81
N MET A 117 -12.24 -8.38 14.75
CA MET A 117 -11.90 -8.45 16.17
C MET A 117 -10.71 -9.38 16.42
N GLU A 118 -10.72 -10.57 15.81
CA GLU A 118 -9.65 -11.55 15.99
C GLU A 118 -8.32 -11.07 15.40
N ALA A 119 -8.35 -10.45 14.21
CA ALA A 119 -7.17 -9.85 13.62
C ALA A 119 -6.58 -8.72 14.50
N HIS A 120 -7.44 -7.84 15.01
CA HIS A 120 -7.01 -6.78 15.92
C HIS A 120 -6.40 -7.35 17.21
N LYS A 121 -7.04 -8.35 17.82
CA LYS A 121 -6.56 -9.05 19.02
C LYS A 121 -5.18 -9.68 18.83
N ARG A 122 -4.88 -10.17 17.63
CA ARG A 122 -3.56 -10.71 17.26
C ARG A 122 -2.54 -9.65 16.85
N GLY A 123 -2.89 -8.36 16.93
CA GLY A 123 -2.00 -7.23 16.62
C GLY A 123 -1.83 -6.94 15.13
N HIS A 124 -2.72 -7.46 14.28
CA HIS A 124 -2.78 -7.11 12.86
C HIS A 124 -3.54 -5.79 12.65
N ASP A 125 -3.20 -5.11 11.57
CA ASP A 125 -3.97 -3.95 11.13
C ASP A 125 -5.26 -4.43 10.46
N VAL A 126 -6.36 -3.68 10.64
CA VAL A 126 -7.66 -3.97 10.02
C VAL A 126 -8.05 -2.82 9.10
N ILE A 127 -8.47 -3.12 7.88
CA ILE A 127 -9.05 -2.14 6.96
C ILE A 127 -10.40 -2.65 6.42
N VAL A 128 -11.27 -1.73 6.01
CA VAL A 128 -12.51 -2.08 5.30
C VAL A 128 -12.15 -2.53 3.89
N HIS A 129 -12.57 -3.73 3.48
CA HIS A 129 -12.53 -4.16 2.08
C HIS A 129 -13.85 -3.81 1.42
N LEU A 130 -13.95 -2.66 0.75
CA LEU A 130 -15.23 -2.11 0.29
C LEU A 130 -15.62 -2.67 -1.09
N PRO A 131 -16.75 -3.40 -1.22
CA PRO A 131 -17.35 -3.77 -2.49
C PRO A 131 -17.57 -2.60 -3.46
N MET A 132 -16.98 -2.70 -4.65
CA MET A 132 -17.11 -1.68 -5.69
C MET A 132 -17.35 -2.30 -7.07
N GLU A 133 -18.27 -1.73 -7.83
CA GLU A 133 -18.63 -2.22 -9.17
C GLU A 133 -17.40 -2.30 -10.09
N PRO A 134 -17.13 -3.47 -10.71
CA PRO A 134 -16.11 -3.59 -11.75
C PRO A 134 -16.67 -3.26 -13.13
N LYS A 135 -15.78 -3.05 -14.11
CA LYS A 135 -16.18 -2.96 -15.53
C LYS A 135 -16.72 -4.28 -16.06
N GLN A 136 -16.19 -5.39 -15.56
CA GLN A 136 -16.56 -6.77 -15.91
C GLN A 136 -16.46 -7.63 -14.67
N GLY A 137 -17.41 -8.55 -14.49
CA GLY A 137 -17.48 -9.45 -13.35
C GLY A 137 -18.89 -9.98 -13.19
N LYS A 138 -19.03 -11.08 -12.45
CA LYS A 138 -20.35 -11.62 -12.15
C LYS A 138 -20.98 -10.89 -10.95
N PRO A 139 -22.29 -10.63 -10.93
CA PRO A 139 -22.95 -9.93 -9.82
C PRO A 139 -22.70 -10.57 -8.45
N GLU A 140 -22.64 -11.91 -8.39
CA GLU A 140 -22.42 -12.66 -7.16
C GLU A 140 -21.04 -12.44 -6.53
N TRP A 141 -20.05 -11.96 -7.28
CA TRP A 141 -18.72 -11.69 -6.75
C TRP A 141 -18.62 -10.35 -6.03
N LEU A 142 -19.59 -9.46 -6.22
CA LEU A 142 -19.50 -8.09 -5.77
C LEU A 142 -19.62 -7.99 -4.23
N GLY A 143 -20.40 -8.88 -3.61
CA GLY A 143 -20.69 -8.83 -2.18
C GLY A 143 -21.74 -7.77 -1.80
N PRO A 144 -22.22 -7.79 -0.55
CA PRO A 144 -23.23 -6.86 -0.05
C PRO A 144 -22.70 -5.43 0.09
N GLY A 145 -23.59 -4.45 0.12
CA GLY A 145 -23.21 -3.06 0.40
C GLY A 145 -22.50 -2.31 -0.74
N ALA A 146 -22.30 -2.94 -1.89
CA ALA A 146 -21.47 -2.41 -2.97
C ALA A 146 -21.81 -1.00 -3.45
N ILE A 147 -20.75 -0.24 -3.75
CA ILE A 147 -20.78 1.06 -4.41
C ILE A 147 -20.92 0.85 -5.91
N LYS A 148 -21.92 1.50 -6.51
CA LYS A 148 -22.25 1.38 -7.94
C LYS A 148 -22.24 2.75 -8.61
N ALA A 149 -21.97 2.76 -9.91
CA ALA A 149 -21.79 3.99 -10.68
C ALA A 149 -23.06 4.85 -10.75
N ASN A 150 -24.24 4.23 -10.63
CA ASN A 150 -25.54 4.88 -10.71
C ASN A 150 -26.05 5.46 -9.38
N MET A 151 -25.25 5.38 -8.30
CA MET A 151 -25.64 5.90 -6.98
C MET A 151 -25.53 7.43 -6.91
N SER A 152 -26.43 8.04 -6.14
CA SER A 152 -26.34 9.44 -5.73
C SER A 152 -25.17 9.65 -4.76
N ASP A 153 -24.78 10.91 -4.57
CA ASP A 153 -23.69 11.25 -3.66
C ASP A 153 -24.03 10.84 -2.21
N GLU A 154 -25.27 11.04 -1.79
CA GLU A 154 -25.80 10.66 -0.48
C GLU A 154 -25.80 9.15 -0.28
N GLU A 155 -26.19 8.37 -1.30
CA GLU A 155 -26.17 6.91 -1.24
C GLU A 155 -24.75 6.38 -1.09
N VAL A 156 -23.78 6.94 -1.83
CA VAL A 156 -22.36 6.59 -1.70
C VAL A 156 -21.89 6.89 -0.28
N ARG A 157 -22.12 8.10 0.23
CA ARG A 157 -21.72 8.49 1.60
C ARG A 157 -22.33 7.57 2.65
N ALA A 158 -23.63 7.31 2.56
CA ALA A 158 -24.34 6.47 3.52
C ALA A 158 -23.79 5.03 3.54
N LYS A 159 -23.54 4.45 2.35
CA LYS A 159 -22.98 3.09 2.23
C LYS A 159 -21.55 2.99 2.74
N VAL A 160 -20.67 3.94 2.40
CA VAL A 160 -19.30 3.97 2.89
C VAL A 160 -19.28 4.10 4.42
N THR A 161 -20.10 5.00 4.96
CA THR A 161 -20.23 5.19 6.42
C THR A 161 -20.75 3.92 7.11
N ALA A 162 -21.74 3.24 6.53
CA ALA A 162 -22.25 1.98 7.06
C ALA A 162 -21.19 0.87 7.03
N ALA A 163 -20.40 0.78 5.95
CA ALA A 163 -19.32 -0.20 5.83
C ALA A 163 -18.23 0.02 6.90
N ILE A 164 -17.86 1.28 7.17
CA ILE A 164 -16.91 1.63 8.25
C ILE A 164 -17.44 1.18 9.61
N LYS A 165 -18.73 1.38 9.90
CA LYS A 165 -19.34 0.97 11.18
C LYS A 165 -19.37 -0.54 11.37
N GLU A 166 -19.47 -1.30 10.29
CA GLU A 166 -19.61 -2.75 10.34
C GLU A 166 -18.27 -3.47 10.60
N VAL A 167 -17.15 -2.84 10.26
CA VAL A 167 -15.80 -3.41 10.45
C VAL A 167 -15.13 -2.76 11.67
N PRO A 168 -15.17 -3.41 12.86
CA PRO A 168 -14.53 -2.87 14.06
C PRO A 168 -13.02 -2.72 13.87
N PHE A 169 -12.41 -1.74 14.55
CA PHE A 169 -10.97 -1.46 14.52
C PHE A 169 -10.38 -1.05 13.16
N ALA A 170 -11.22 -0.81 12.14
CA ALA A 170 -10.74 -0.35 10.85
C ALA A 170 -9.94 0.95 10.95
N ILE A 171 -8.73 0.95 10.41
CA ILE A 171 -7.82 2.12 10.36
C ILE A 171 -7.68 2.73 8.96
N GLY A 172 -8.20 2.02 7.96
CA GLY A 172 -8.16 2.39 6.56
C GLY A 172 -9.23 1.64 5.77
N MET A 173 -9.18 1.79 4.45
CA MET A 173 -10.07 1.12 3.51
C MET A 173 -9.32 0.75 2.23
N ASN A 174 -9.70 -0.31 1.55
CA ASN A 174 -9.35 -0.56 0.15
C ASN A 174 -10.59 -0.98 -0.66
N ASN A 175 -10.42 -1.18 -1.96
CA ASN A 175 -11.49 -1.63 -2.85
C ASN A 175 -11.45 -3.14 -3.09
N HIS A 176 -12.59 -3.80 -2.89
CA HIS A 176 -12.89 -5.09 -3.51
C HIS A 176 -13.36 -4.86 -4.94
N MET A 177 -12.71 -5.51 -5.91
CA MET A 177 -12.93 -5.25 -7.33
C MET A 177 -12.80 -3.76 -7.69
N GLY A 178 -13.89 -3.11 -8.11
CA GLY A 178 -13.92 -1.67 -8.28
C GLY A 178 -13.26 -1.11 -9.53
N SER A 179 -12.97 -1.92 -10.56
CA SER A 179 -12.30 -1.44 -11.78
C SER A 179 -13.10 -0.37 -12.56
N LYS A 180 -14.40 -0.22 -12.29
CA LYS A 180 -15.22 0.89 -12.80
C LYS A 180 -15.23 2.06 -11.82
N ILE A 181 -15.52 1.80 -10.54
CA ILE A 181 -15.65 2.83 -9.51
C ILE A 181 -14.34 3.57 -9.24
N THR A 182 -13.21 2.87 -9.17
CA THR A 182 -11.91 3.51 -8.93
C THR A 182 -11.46 4.41 -10.08
N SER A 183 -12.09 4.34 -11.26
CA SER A 183 -11.90 5.31 -12.35
C SER A 183 -12.92 6.47 -12.34
N ASP A 184 -13.91 6.44 -11.45
CA ASP A 184 -14.95 7.47 -11.35
C ASP A 184 -14.52 8.54 -10.33
N LYS A 185 -14.14 9.73 -10.83
CA LYS A 185 -13.69 10.85 -10.00
C LYS A 185 -14.76 11.34 -9.01
N ARG A 186 -16.03 11.35 -9.40
CA ARG A 186 -17.12 11.82 -8.52
C ARG A 186 -17.25 10.87 -7.34
N ILE A 187 -17.43 9.58 -7.61
CA ILE A 187 -17.65 8.59 -6.56
C ILE A 187 -16.41 8.45 -5.67
N MET A 188 -15.21 8.37 -6.25
CA MET A 188 -13.99 8.23 -5.45
C MET A 188 -13.68 9.47 -4.62
N SER A 189 -14.02 10.68 -5.09
CA SER A 189 -13.89 11.88 -4.25
C SER A 189 -14.69 11.72 -2.96
N ILE A 190 -15.95 11.28 -3.08
CA ILE A 190 -16.86 11.10 -1.95
C ILE A 190 -16.38 9.99 -1.00
N VAL A 191 -15.95 8.84 -1.54
CA VAL A 191 -15.39 7.74 -0.74
C VAL A 191 -14.19 8.23 0.09
N LEU A 192 -13.28 8.99 -0.54
CA LEU A 192 -12.10 9.53 0.14
C LEU A 192 -12.45 10.62 1.16
N ASP A 193 -13.45 11.46 0.89
CA ASP A 193 -13.96 12.43 1.86
C ASP A 193 -14.50 11.73 3.12
N VAL A 194 -15.32 10.68 2.95
CA VAL A 194 -15.81 9.88 4.09
C VAL A 194 -14.65 9.23 4.85
N CYS A 195 -13.68 8.65 4.14
CA CYS A 195 -12.50 8.06 4.79
C CYS A 195 -11.77 9.09 5.66
N LYS A 196 -11.50 10.28 5.10
CA LYS A 196 -10.78 11.35 5.78
C LYS A 196 -11.53 11.87 7.00
N GLU A 197 -12.84 12.07 6.90
CA GLU A 197 -13.71 12.48 8.02
C GLU A 197 -13.69 11.48 9.17
N HIS A 198 -13.57 10.19 8.85
CA HIS A 198 -13.45 9.11 9.81
C HIS A 198 -11.99 8.83 10.25
N GLY A 199 -11.02 9.64 9.83
CA GLY A 199 -9.60 9.45 10.17
C GLY A 199 -8.93 8.26 9.48
N LEU A 200 -9.55 7.70 8.44
CA LEU A 200 -9.07 6.56 7.67
C LEU A 200 -8.26 7.02 6.44
N PHE A 201 -7.25 6.24 6.05
CA PHE A 201 -6.62 6.35 4.72
C PHE A 201 -7.26 5.35 3.75
N PHE A 202 -6.94 5.47 2.46
CA PHE A 202 -7.39 4.54 1.42
C PHE A 202 -6.18 3.90 0.72
N VAL A 203 -6.24 2.59 0.49
CA VAL A 203 -5.27 1.83 -0.31
C VAL A 203 -5.92 1.47 -1.63
N ASP A 204 -5.34 1.96 -2.73
CA ASP A 204 -5.75 1.53 -4.06
C ASP A 204 -5.25 0.12 -4.33
N SER A 205 -6.15 -0.87 -4.41
CA SER A 205 -5.77 -2.25 -4.75
C SER A 205 -5.23 -2.37 -6.19
N ARG A 206 -5.41 -1.34 -7.03
CA ARG A 206 -4.99 -1.27 -8.45
C ARG A 206 -5.60 -2.35 -9.34
N THR A 207 -6.91 -2.56 -9.23
CA THR A 207 -7.65 -3.49 -10.11
C THR A 207 -7.80 -2.99 -11.55
N ASN A 208 -7.30 -1.79 -11.86
CA ASN A 208 -7.17 -1.25 -13.21
C ASN A 208 -6.08 -0.16 -13.28
N TYR A 209 -5.63 0.15 -14.50
CA TYR A 209 -4.60 1.17 -14.76
C TYR A 209 -5.11 2.62 -14.64
N TRP A 210 -6.42 2.84 -14.73
CA TRP A 210 -7.06 4.16 -14.81
C TRP A 210 -7.63 4.62 -13.47
N SER A 211 -7.09 4.09 -12.37
CA SER A 211 -7.53 4.48 -11.04
C SER A 211 -7.17 5.95 -10.77
N VAL A 212 -8.13 6.70 -10.23
CA VAL A 212 -7.96 8.11 -9.84
C VAL A 212 -7.63 8.26 -8.35
N VAL A 213 -7.58 7.14 -7.62
CA VAL A 213 -7.36 7.13 -6.16
C VAL A 213 -6.07 7.87 -5.76
N PRO A 214 -4.90 7.64 -6.39
CA PRO A 214 -3.67 8.30 -5.94
C PRO A 214 -3.70 9.82 -6.16
N GLU A 215 -4.27 10.28 -7.28
CA GLU A 215 -4.42 11.71 -7.60
C GLU A 215 -5.31 12.39 -6.55
N LEU A 216 -6.51 11.85 -6.32
CA LEU A 216 -7.45 12.41 -5.36
C LEU A 216 -6.96 12.32 -3.91
N ALA A 217 -6.21 11.27 -3.55
CA ALA A 217 -5.62 11.14 -2.22
C ALA A 217 -4.64 12.29 -1.96
N VAL A 218 -3.75 12.60 -2.91
CA VAL A 218 -2.81 13.73 -2.80
C VAL A 218 -3.56 15.05 -2.68
N GLU A 219 -4.57 15.30 -3.54
CA GLU A 219 -5.39 16.52 -3.49
C GLU A 219 -6.06 16.73 -2.14
N LYS A 220 -6.49 15.63 -1.50
CA LYS A 220 -7.15 15.65 -0.18
C LYS A 220 -6.15 15.59 0.99
N GLY A 221 -4.84 15.58 0.73
CA GLY A 221 -3.81 15.48 1.79
C GLY A 221 -3.80 14.13 2.51
N MET A 222 -4.18 13.06 1.80
CA MET A 222 -4.15 11.67 2.25
C MET A 222 -2.95 10.94 1.63
N PRO A 223 -2.46 9.85 2.25
CA PRO A 223 -1.41 9.01 1.68
C PRO A 223 -1.89 8.36 0.35
N PRO A 224 -1.17 8.51 -0.76
CA PRO A 224 -1.50 7.88 -2.04
C PRO A 224 -1.03 6.41 -2.09
N VAL A 225 -1.49 5.60 -1.14
CA VAL A 225 -1.08 4.19 -1.00
C VAL A 225 -1.67 3.37 -2.14
N ARG A 226 -0.85 2.51 -2.74
CA ARG A 226 -1.25 1.65 -3.85
C ARG A 226 -0.59 0.28 -3.72
N ASN A 227 -1.28 -0.74 -4.21
CA ASN A 227 -0.69 -2.07 -4.38
C ASN A 227 0.43 -2.04 -5.43
N ASP A 228 1.56 -2.65 -5.13
CA ASP A 228 2.67 -2.83 -6.05
C ASP A 228 2.60 -4.19 -6.75
N ILE A 229 2.24 -5.24 -6.00
CA ILE A 229 2.26 -6.64 -6.47
C ILE A 229 1.06 -7.42 -5.91
N PHE A 230 0.23 -7.97 -6.78
CA PHE A 230 -0.71 -9.04 -6.41
C PHE A 230 0.01 -10.38 -6.27
N LEU A 231 -0.25 -11.10 -5.18
CA LEU A 231 0.41 -12.37 -4.87
C LEU A 231 -0.25 -13.55 -5.56
N ASP A 232 -1.56 -13.52 -5.77
CA ASP A 232 -2.36 -14.70 -6.08
C ASP A 232 -3.40 -14.47 -7.18
N ASP A 233 -3.07 -13.63 -8.18
CA ASP A 233 -3.90 -13.44 -9.39
C ASP A 233 -4.15 -14.77 -10.16
N THR A 234 -3.30 -15.76 -9.89
CA THR A 234 -3.42 -17.14 -10.33
C THR A 234 -3.42 -18.04 -9.10
N HIS A 235 -4.48 -18.83 -8.91
CA HIS A 235 -4.70 -19.64 -7.71
C HIS A 235 -3.83 -20.90 -7.65
N THR A 236 -2.50 -20.74 -7.63
CA THR A 236 -1.54 -21.84 -7.50
C THR A 236 -0.38 -21.44 -6.60
N LEU A 237 0.09 -22.38 -5.78
CA LEU A 237 1.25 -22.16 -4.90
C LEU A 237 2.49 -21.68 -5.68
N ALA A 238 2.76 -22.28 -6.83
CA ALA A 238 3.90 -21.92 -7.66
C ALA A 238 3.83 -20.47 -8.16
N HIS A 239 2.64 -19.96 -8.46
CA HIS A 239 2.46 -18.56 -8.82
C HIS A 239 2.75 -17.65 -7.62
N VAL A 240 2.14 -17.92 -6.47
CA VAL A 240 2.34 -17.10 -5.27
C VAL A 240 3.81 -17.03 -4.86
N SER A 241 4.51 -18.16 -4.87
CA SER A 241 5.95 -18.21 -4.59
C SER A 241 6.75 -17.34 -5.56
N ARG A 242 6.42 -17.33 -6.85
CA ARG A 242 7.08 -16.45 -7.83
C ARG A 242 6.78 -14.97 -7.59
N GLN A 243 5.56 -14.63 -7.20
CA GLN A 243 5.23 -13.24 -6.87
C GLN A 243 5.98 -12.78 -5.62
N LEU A 244 6.19 -13.64 -4.63
CA LEU A 244 7.01 -13.33 -3.46
C LEU A 244 8.50 -13.16 -3.80
N THR A 245 9.03 -13.90 -4.78
CA THR A 245 10.36 -13.61 -5.34
C THR A 245 10.40 -12.20 -5.94
N LYS A 246 9.37 -11.81 -6.70
CA LYS A 246 9.26 -10.45 -7.25
C LYS A 246 9.15 -9.37 -6.17
N VAL A 247 8.53 -9.65 -5.03
CA VAL A 247 8.54 -8.73 -3.88
C VAL A 247 9.98 -8.50 -3.40
N GLY A 248 10.80 -9.57 -3.30
CA GLY A 248 12.22 -9.46 -2.98
C GLY A 248 13.02 -8.66 -4.01
N GLU A 249 12.73 -8.86 -5.31
CA GLU A 249 13.33 -8.07 -6.39
C GLU A 249 12.89 -6.59 -6.34
N TRP A 250 11.61 -6.33 -6.07
CA TRP A 250 11.04 -4.99 -6.00
C TRP A 250 11.71 -4.15 -4.92
N VAL A 251 11.88 -4.71 -3.72
CA VAL A 251 12.53 -4.00 -2.62
C VAL A 251 14.02 -3.77 -2.87
N ASN A 252 14.64 -4.39 -3.88
CA ASN A 252 16.01 -4.01 -4.27
C ASN A 252 16.07 -2.62 -4.91
N GLU A 253 14.98 -2.21 -5.56
CA GLU A 253 14.88 -0.96 -6.32
C GLU A 253 14.04 0.12 -5.62
N HIS A 254 13.23 -0.27 -4.63
CA HIS A 254 12.29 0.61 -3.94
C HIS A 254 12.38 0.44 -2.41
N ASP A 255 12.15 1.52 -1.67
CA ASP A 255 12.18 1.49 -0.20
C ASP A 255 10.93 0.85 0.42
N THR A 256 9.84 0.76 -0.34
CA THR A 256 8.55 0.27 0.13
C THR A 256 7.90 -0.67 -0.88
N CYS A 257 7.21 -1.69 -0.39
CA CYS A 257 6.35 -2.56 -1.17
C CYS A 257 5.05 -2.81 -0.42
N VAL A 258 3.91 -2.49 -1.05
CA VAL A 258 2.59 -2.97 -0.63
C VAL A 258 2.23 -4.14 -1.54
N THR A 259 1.92 -5.29 -0.95
CA THR A 259 1.53 -6.47 -1.72
C THR A 259 0.22 -7.06 -1.19
N ILE A 260 -0.65 -7.46 -2.11
CA ILE A 260 -1.99 -7.96 -1.79
C ILE A 260 -2.11 -9.44 -2.16
N GLY A 261 -2.54 -10.26 -1.21
CA GLY A 261 -3.07 -11.60 -1.46
C GLY A 261 -4.50 -11.73 -0.93
N HIS A 262 -5.11 -12.89 -1.07
CA HIS A 262 -6.49 -13.13 -0.66
C HIS A 262 -6.62 -14.42 0.17
N VAL A 263 -7.64 -14.47 1.03
CA VAL A 263 -8.18 -15.73 1.57
C VAL A 263 -9.12 -16.40 0.54
N GLY A 264 -9.83 -17.46 0.94
CA GLY A 264 -10.81 -18.13 0.08
C GLY A 264 -10.16 -19.16 -0.84
N VAL A 265 -10.38 -19.05 -2.16
CA VAL A 265 -9.91 -20.05 -3.13
C VAL A 265 -8.37 -20.14 -3.14
N SER A 266 -7.68 -19.01 -3.04
CA SER A 266 -6.22 -18.93 -2.98
C SER A 266 -5.66 -19.02 -1.56
N GLY A 267 -6.48 -18.90 -0.52
CA GLY A 267 -6.04 -18.66 0.86
C GLY A 267 -5.00 -19.65 1.40
N MET A 268 -5.13 -20.95 1.07
CA MET A 268 -4.13 -21.94 1.48
C MET A 268 -2.79 -21.79 0.73
N TYR A 269 -2.82 -21.40 -0.53
CA TYR A 269 -1.61 -21.15 -1.32
C TYR A 269 -0.91 -19.89 -0.83
N THR A 270 -1.69 -18.82 -0.62
CA THR A 270 -1.22 -17.53 -0.12
C THR A 270 -0.56 -17.66 1.25
N SER A 271 -1.24 -18.27 2.22
CA SER A 271 -0.70 -18.51 3.56
C SER A 271 0.55 -19.40 3.54
N SER A 272 0.54 -20.52 2.81
CA SER A 272 1.68 -21.44 2.76
C SER A 272 2.93 -20.80 2.14
N ALA A 273 2.74 -20.03 1.06
CA ALA A 273 3.84 -19.35 0.38
C ALA A 273 4.43 -18.22 1.24
N LEU A 274 3.57 -17.42 1.89
CA LEU A 274 3.99 -16.37 2.82
C LEU A 274 4.76 -16.97 3.99
N HIS A 275 4.21 -17.98 4.66
CA HIS A 275 4.86 -18.65 5.78
C HIS A 275 6.27 -19.15 5.40
N SER A 276 6.42 -19.71 4.20
CA SER A 276 7.69 -20.25 3.71
C SER A 276 8.69 -19.17 3.25
N SER A 277 8.22 -18.02 2.78
CA SER A 277 9.07 -16.99 2.16
C SER A 277 9.44 -15.85 3.10
N VAL A 278 8.58 -15.54 4.06
CA VAL A 278 8.78 -14.46 5.05
C VAL A 278 10.14 -14.55 5.76
N PRO A 279 10.62 -15.72 6.24
CA PRO A 279 11.92 -15.80 6.90
C PRO A 279 13.08 -15.28 6.05
N ARG A 280 13.11 -15.62 4.75
CA ARG A 280 14.16 -15.15 3.82
C ARG A 280 13.97 -13.67 3.45
N LEU A 281 12.73 -13.22 3.28
CA LEU A 281 12.46 -11.83 2.94
C LEU A 281 12.80 -10.86 4.08
N LYS A 282 12.75 -11.33 5.34
CA LYS A 282 13.16 -10.55 6.52
C LYS A 282 14.64 -10.14 6.51
N ASP A 283 15.49 -10.87 5.78
CA ASP A 283 16.91 -10.53 5.61
C ASP A 283 17.10 -9.28 4.73
N HIS A 284 16.09 -8.92 3.93
CA HIS A 284 16.15 -7.83 2.96
C HIS A 284 15.21 -6.66 3.26
N ALA A 285 14.10 -6.91 3.97
CA ALA A 285 13.11 -5.89 4.31
C ALA A 285 12.38 -6.21 5.61
N LYS A 286 11.95 -5.16 6.32
CA LYS A 286 11.09 -5.26 7.49
C LYS A 286 9.64 -5.44 7.06
N PHE A 287 8.99 -6.47 7.57
CA PHE A 287 7.54 -6.60 7.46
C PHE A 287 6.87 -5.66 8.46
N VAL A 288 5.95 -4.84 7.95
CA VAL A 288 5.22 -3.83 8.73
C VAL A 288 3.72 -3.92 8.43
N GLY A 289 2.90 -3.46 9.38
CA GLY A 289 1.49 -3.19 9.09
C GLY A 289 1.36 -1.97 8.18
N ILE A 290 0.24 -1.86 7.46
CA ILE A 290 -0.02 -0.72 6.60
C ILE A 290 -0.06 0.60 7.40
N SER A 291 -0.48 0.55 8.67
CA SER A 291 -0.49 1.70 9.59
C SER A 291 0.91 2.28 9.81
N ASP A 292 1.89 1.41 10.01
CA ASP A 292 3.27 1.78 10.26
C ASP A 292 3.89 2.36 8.99
N LEU A 293 3.56 1.78 7.83
CA LEU A 293 3.96 2.32 6.53
C LEU A 293 3.39 3.71 6.30
N VAL A 294 2.08 3.92 6.53
CA VAL A 294 1.48 5.24 6.24
C VAL A 294 1.96 6.35 7.16
N ARG A 295 2.29 6.01 8.41
CA ARG A 295 2.88 6.94 9.38
C ARG A 295 4.33 7.28 9.05
N SER A 296 5.14 6.28 8.69
CA SER A 296 6.57 6.47 8.44
C SER A 296 6.85 7.19 7.13
N VAL A 297 6.12 6.85 6.06
CA VAL A 297 6.39 7.37 4.71
C VAL A 297 5.68 8.70 4.45
N TRP A 298 4.39 8.79 4.81
CA TRP A 298 3.55 9.96 4.51
C TRP A 298 3.16 10.78 5.74
N GLY A 299 3.60 10.40 6.94
CA GLY A 299 3.29 11.15 8.16
C GLY A 299 1.80 11.16 8.50
N TRP A 300 1.03 10.14 8.08
CA TRP A 300 -0.41 10.08 8.33
C TRP A 300 -0.72 10.04 9.83
N LYS A 301 -1.55 10.98 10.30
CA LYS A 301 -1.96 11.11 11.71
C LYS A 301 -3.47 10.93 11.90
N GLY A 302 -4.14 10.25 10.96
CA GLY A 302 -5.56 9.95 11.10
C GLY A 302 -5.82 9.23 12.42
N ALA A 303 -6.92 9.60 13.08
CA ALA A 303 -7.38 9.02 14.34
C ALA A 303 -8.73 8.35 14.11
N PRO A 304 -8.74 7.09 13.62
CA PRO A 304 -9.97 6.32 13.44
C PRO A 304 -10.77 6.27 14.74
N ALA A 305 -12.10 6.38 14.64
CA ALA A 305 -12.95 6.25 15.80
C ALA A 305 -12.77 4.86 16.43
N THR A 306 -12.28 4.82 17.68
CA THR A 306 -12.05 3.59 18.47
C THR A 306 -13.34 2.89 18.87
N HIS A 307 -14.50 3.47 18.56
CA HIS A 307 -15.83 3.01 18.93
C HIS A 307 -16.65 2.53 17.74
N THR A 308 -16.06 1.74 16.86
CA THR A 308 -16.83 0.88 15.95
C THR A 308 -17.33 -0.33 16.76
N THR A 309 -18.36 -0.07 17.57
CA THR A 309 -19.23 -1.02 18.31
C THR A 309 -18.60 -2.37 18.67
N ILE A 310 -17.80 -2.39 19.73
CA ILE A 310 -17.61 -3.60 20.54
C ILE A 310 -18.99 -3.90 21.17
N PRO A 311 -19.58 -5.10 20.96
CA PRO A 311 -20.81 -5.48 21.68
C PRO A 311 -20.56 -5.38 23.18
N SER A 312 -21.53 -4.82 23.92
CA SER A 312 -21.45 -4.58 25.37
C SER A 312 -21.20 -5.81 26.24
N SER A 313 -21.16 -7.02 25.66
CA SER A 313 -20.86 -8.27 26.36
C SER A 313 -19.36 -8.54 26.54
N GLU A 314 -18.48 -7.70 25.99
CA GLU A 314 -17.01 -7.85 26.09
C GLU A 314 -16.29 -6.62 26.68
N GLN A 315 -17.03 -5.73 27.36
CA GLN A 315 -16.47 -4.71 28.27
C GLN A 315 -16.60 -5.17 29.71
#